data_AF-P70435-F1
#
_entry.id   AF-P70435-F1
#
_cell.length_a   1.000
_cell.length_b   1.000
_cell.length_c   1.000
_cell.angle_alpha   90.00
_cell.angle_beta   90.00
_cell.angle_gamma   90.00
#
_symmetry.space_group_name_H-M   'P 1'
#
loop_
_entity.id
_entity.type
_entity.pdbx_description
1 polymer ?
#
loop_
_entity_poly.entity_id
_entity_poly.type
_entity_poly.pdbx_seq_one_letter_code
_entity_poly.pdbx_strand_id
1 'polypeptide(L)'
;DKWLHGLESQIQSDDYGKDLTSVNILLKKQQMLENQMEVRKKEIEELQSQAQALSQEGKSTDEVDSKRLTVQTKFMELLEPLSERKHNLLASKEIHQF
;
A
#
# COMPACT_ATOMS: atom_id res chain seq x y z
N ASP A 1 -9.47 -8.95 4.63
CA ASP A 1 -8.23 -8.16 4.42
C ASP A 1 -6.95 -8.96 4.14
N LYS A 2 -6.97 -10.08 3.39
CA LYS A 2 -5.75 -10.88 3.15
C LYS A 2 -4.64 -10.11 2.42
N TRP A 3 -5.01 -9.22 1.50
CA TRP A 3 -4.04 -8.39 0.77
C TRP A 3 -3.37 -7.35 1.69
N LEU A 4 -4.16 -6.64 2.51
CA LEU A 4 -3.64 -5.64 3.45
C LEU A 4 -2.64 -6.23 4.45
N HIS A 5 -2.94 -7.40 5.02
CA HIS A 5 -2.01 -8.08 5.92
C HIS A 5 -0.74 -8.57 5.20
N GLY A 6 -0.87 -9.03 3.95
CA GLY A 6 0.29 -9.42 3.14
C GLY A 6 1.18 -8.22 2.82
N LEU A 7 0.58 -7.07 2.50
CA LEU A 7 1.28 -5.81 2.27
C LEU A 7 1.99 -5.33 3.54
N GLU A 8 1.28 -5.30 4.67
CA GLU A 8 1.84 -4.92 5.97
C GLU A 8 3.05 -5.79 6.34
N SER A 9 2.93 -7.11 6.20
CA SER A 9 4.06 -8.04 6.44
C SER A 9 5.24 -7.77 5.51
N GLN A 10 4.96 -7.42 4.24
CA GLN A 10 6.01 -7.09 3.30
C GLN A 10 6.65 -5.75 3.61
N ILE A 11 5.91 -4.76 4.12
CA ILE A 11 6.44 -3.45 4.49
C ILE A 11 7.34 -3.58 5.72
N GLN A 12 6.91 -4.34 6.73
CA GLN A 12 7.64 -4.58 7.99
C GLN A 12 8.91 -5.45 7.86
N SER A 13 9.24 -5.94 6.66
CA SER A 13 10.45 -6.73 6.47
C SER A 13 11.72 -5.85 6.52
N ASP A 14 12.67 -6.12 7.40
CA ASP A 14 13.96 -5.40 7.41
C ASP A 14 14.98 -5.94 6.39
N ASP A 15 14.51 -6.65 5.35
CA ASP A 15 15.37 -7.14 4.27
C ASP A 15 15.60 -6.04 3.22
N TYR A 16 16.82 -5.50 3.23
CA TYR A 16 17.27 -4.48 2.29
C TYR A 16 18.26 -5.00 1.26
N GLY A 17 18.42 -6.32 1.12
CA GLY A 17 19.37 -6.93 0.20
C GLY A 17 20.80 -6.96 0.75
N LYS A 18 21.60 -7.88 0.24
CA LYS A 18 22.99 -8.12 0.67
C LYS A 18 24.02 -7.91 -0.44
N ASP A 19 23.55 -7.68 -1.65
CA ASP A 19 24.32 -7.45 -2.87
C ASP A 19 23.48 -6.68 -3.88
N LEU A 20 24.13 -6.10 -4.89
CA LEU A 20 23.44 -5.28 -5.90
C LEU A 20 22.29 -6.04 -6.61
N THR A 21 22.43 -7.35 -6.79
CA THR A 21 21.40 -8.18 -7.45
C THR A 21 20.15 -8.28 -6.59
N SER A 22 20.30 -8.64 -5.32
CA SER A 22 19.20 -8.76 -4.36
C SER A 22 18.51 -7.42 -4.11
N VAL A 23 19.25 -6.32 -3.99
CA VAL A 23 18.67 -4.98 -3.86
C VAL A 23 17.83 -4.59 -5.07
N ASN A 24 18.33 -4.83 -6.29
CA ASN A 24 17.56 -4.54 -7.51
C ASN A 24 16.29 -5.38 -7.61
N ILE A 25 16.31 -6.64 -7.15
CA ILE A 25 15.11 -7.49 -7.07
C ILE A 25 14.11 -6.90 -6.07
N LEU A 26 14.57 -6.49 -4.89
CA LEU A 26 13.73 -5.88 -3.86
C LEU A 26 13.12 -4.55 -4.31
N LEU A 27 13.89 -3.69 -5.01
CA LEU A 27 13.37 -2.46 -5.61
C LEU A 27 12.30 -2.71 -6.67
N LYS A 28 12.46 -3.75 -7.50
CA LYS A 28 11.41 -4.14 -8.46
C LYS A 28 10.13 -4.60 -7.75
N LYS A 29 10.27 -5.39 -6.68
CA LYS A 29 9.13 -5.79 -5.84
C LYS A 29 8.46 -4.57 -5.21
N GLN A 30 9.24 -3.64 -4.66
CA GLN A 30 8.76 -2.38 -4.10
C GLN A 30 7.94 -1.59 -5.12
N GLN A 31 8.45 -1.41 -6.34
CA GLN A 31 7.72 -0.71 -7.40
C GLN A 31 6.39 -1.39 -7.75
N MET A 32 6.37 -2.73 -7.78
CA MET A 32 5.13 -3.48 -8.01
C MET A 32 4.11 -3.26 -6.88
N LEU A 33 4.57 -3.16 -5.63
CA LEU A 33 3.71 -2.86 -4.48
C LEU A 33 3.16 -1.43 -4.54
N GLU A 34 3.99 -0.45 -4.87
CA GLU A 34 3.56 0.94 -5.07
C GLU A 34 2.49 1.04 -6.17
N ASN A 35 2.66 0.31 -7.27
CA ASN A 35 1.66 0.29 -8.35
C ASN A 35 0.34 -0.35 -7.90
N GLN A 36 0.38 -1.43 -7.14
CA GLN A 36 -0.82 -2.07 -6.59
C GLN A 36 -1.53 -1.15 -5.57
N MET A 37 -0.77 -0.43 -4.76
CA MET A 37 -1.29 0.57 -3.84
C MET A 37 -2.05 1.66 -4.60
N GLU A 38 -1.49 2.19 -5.68
CA GLU A 38 -2.13 3.23 -6.48
C GLU A 38 -3.45 2.75 -7.12
N VAL A 39 -3.49 1.52 -7.63
CA VAL A 39 -4.73 0.91 -8.15
C VAL A 39 -5.79 0.81 -7.05
N ARG A 40 -5.40 0.34 -5.86
CA ARG A 40 -6.31 0.18 -4.72
C ARG A 40 -6.84 1.50 -4.20
N LYS A 41 -6.00 2.53 -4.18
CA LYS A 41 -6.41 3.90 -3.83
C LYS A 41 -7.53 4.37 -4.74
N LYS A 42 -7.39 4.19 -6.06
CA LYS A 42 -8.42 4.54 -7.04
C LYS A 42 -9.71 3.73 -6.86
N GLU A 43 -9.60 2.43 -6.60
CA GLU A 43 -10.76 1.58 -6.29
C GLU A 43 -11.51 2.09 -5.04
N ILE A 44 -10.78 2.50 -3.98
CA ILE A 44 -11.39 3.06 -2.76
C ILE A 44 -12.08 4.39 -3.05
N GLU A 45 -11.44 5.30 -3.80
CA GLU A 45 -12.00 6.60 -4.19
C GLU A 45 -13.29 6.43 -5.03
N GLU A 46 -13.28 5.50 -5.98
CA GLU A 46 -14.44 5.19 -6.82
C GLU A 46 -15.59 4.60 -5.99
N LEU A 47 -15.31 3.66 -5.10
CA LEU A 47 -16.30 3.09 -4.18
C LEU A 47 -16.88 4.15 -3.23
N GLN A 48 -16.07 5.11 -2.78
CA GLN A 48 -16.52 6.22 -1.94
C GLN A 48 -17.48 7.14 -2.71
N SER A 49 -17.18 7.45 -3.97
CA SER A 49 -18.07 8.22 -4.85
C SER A 49 -19.42 7.52 -5.07
N GLN A 50 -19.39 6.22 -5.35
CA GLN A 50 -20.62 5.42 -5.53
C GLN A 50 -21.46 5.35 -4.25
N ALA A 51 -20.83 5.14 -3.08
CA ALA A 51 -21.52 5.13 -1.80
C ALA A 51 -22.18 6.48 -1.48
N GLN A 52 -21.49 7.59 -1.79
CA GLN A 52 -22.05 8.93 -1.63
C GLN A 52 -23.28 9.14 -2.51
N ALA A 53 -23.26 8.68 -3.76
CA ALA A 53 -24.41 8.74 -4.65
C ALA A 53 -25.60 7.93 -4.11
N LEU A 54 -25.36 6.71 -3.61
CA LEU A 54 -26.40 5.84 -3.05
C LEU A 54 -26.99 6.37 -1.73
N SER A 55 -26.18 7.05 -0.91
CA SER A 55 -26.63 7.71 0.32
C SER A 55 -27.62 8.85 0.01
N GLN A 56 -27.41 9.60 -1.09
CA GLN A 56 -28.35 10.62 -1.56
C GLN A 56 -29.70 10.02 -2.02
N GLU A 57 -29.74 8.74 -2.41
CA GLU A 57 -30.96 8.01 -2.76
C GLU A 57 -31.72 7.44 -1.55
N GLY A 58 -31.26 7.69 -0.31
CA GLY A 58 -31.96 7.30 0.92
C GLY A 58 -31.83 5.83 1.33
N LYS A 59 -30.85 5.09 0.79
CA LYS A 59 -30.52 3.73 1.23
C LYS A 59 -29.44 3.78 2.33
N SER A 60 -29.71 3.24 3.52
CA SER A 60 -28.73 3.17 4.62
C SER A 60 -27.61 2.19 4.27
N THR A 61 -26.35 2.65 4.35
CA THR A 61 -25.12 1.90 4.01
C THR A 61 -24.16 1.73 5.19
N ASP A 62 -24.61 1.96 6.42
CA ASP A 62 -23.76 2.16 7.61
C ASP A 62 -22.72 1.06 7.88
N GLU A 63 -23.07 -0.22 7.69
CA GLU A 63 -22.11 -1.33 7.83
C GLU A 63 -21.05 -1.38 6.72
N VAL A 64 -21.43 -1.00 5.50
CA VAL A 64 -20.52 -0.93 4.34
C VAL A 64 -19.57 0.25 4.51
N ASP A 65 -20.08 1.37 5.03
CA ASP A 65 -19.29 2.56 5.31
C ASP A 65 -18.23 2.32 6.39
N SER A 66 -18.58 1.61 7.47
CA SER A 66 -17.65 1.31 8.57
C SER A 66 -16.49 0.40 8.14
N LYS A 67 -16.77 -0.66 7.36
CA LYS A 67 -15.72 -1.54 6.82
C LYS A 67 -14.84 -0.81 5.81
N ARG A 68 -15.42 0.03 4.95
CA ARG A 68 -14.67 0.86 3.99
C ARG A 68 -13.71 1.82 4.71
N LEU A 69 -14.19 2.50 5.75
CA LEU A 69 -13.38 3.43 6.54
C LEU A 69 -12.18 2.70 7.17
N THR A 70 -12.41 1.52 7.74
CA THR A 70 -11.34 0.71 8.34
C THR A 70 -10.25 0.34 7.32
N VAL A 71 -10.64 -0.08 6.13
CA VAL A 71 -9.70 -0.42 5.04
C VAL A 71 -8.93 0.81 4.57
N GLN A 72 -9.61 1.95 4.44
CA GLN A 72 -9.00 3.22 4.04
C GLN A 72 -7.98 3.71 5.08
N THR A 73 -8.33 3.68 6.37
CA THR A 73 -7.41 4.06 7.46
C THR A 73 -6.17 3.19 7.45
N LYS A 74 -6.33 1.87 7.45
CA LYS A 74 -5.19 0.94 7.39
C LYS A 74 -4.33 1.15 6.14
N PHE A 75 -4.96 1.42 5.00
CA PHE A 75 -4.23 1.71 3.77
C PHE A 75 -3.38 2.99 3.90
N MET A 76 -3.93 4.05 4.49
CA MET A 76 -3.19 5.30 4.70
C MET A 76 -2.04 5.14 5.69
N GLU A 77 -2.22 4.37 6.76
CA GLU A 77 -1.18 4.05 7.74
C GLU A 77 0.01 3.30 7.13
N LEU A 78 -0.19 2.59 6.02
CA LEU A 78 0.87 1.85 5.32
C LEU A 78 1.66 2.69 4.30
N LEU A 79 1.22 3.91 3.97
CA LEU A 79 1.90 4.75 2.97
C LEU A 79 3.28 5.23 3.44
N GLU A 80 3.35 5.68 4.68
CA GLU A 80 4.59 6.15 5.30
C GLU A 80 5.65 5.04 5.38
N PRO A 81 5.39 3.87 6.00
CA PRO A 81 6.39 2.82 6.11
C PRO A 81 6.74 2.19 4.75
N LEU A 82 5.83 2.21 3.77
CA LEU A 82 6.16 1.83 2.39
C LEU A 82 7.20 2.79 1.77
N SER A 83 7.05 4.10 2.01
CA SER A 83 7.99 5.12 1.53
C SER A 83 9.36 5.00 2.20
N GLU A 84 9.37 4.80 3.52
CA GLU A 84 10.60 4.58 4.29
C GLU A 84 11.37 3.35 3.82
N ARG A 85 10.67 2.22 3.60
CA ARG A 85 11.28 1.00 3.04
C ARG A 85 11.96 1.27 1.69
N LYS A 86 11.32 2.06 0.81
CA LYS A 86 11.91 2.43 -0.48
C LYS A 86 13.17 3.26 -0.30
N HIS A 87 13.18 4.21 0.64
CA HIS A 87 14.36 4.99 0.96
C HIS A 87 15.52 4.09 1.41
N ASN A 88 15.27 3.14 2.32
CA ASN A 88 16.28 2.19 2.80
C ASN A 88 16.81 1.28 1.69
N LEU A 89 15.95 0.82 0.78
CA LEU A 89 16.36 0.03 -0.39
C LEU A 89 17.24 0.83 -1.36
N LEU A 90 16.95 2.12 -1.55
CA LEU A 90 17.77 3.01 -2.39
C LEU A 90 19.14 3.28 -1.74
N ALA A 91 19.18 3.54 -0.44
CA ALA A 91 20.43 3.70 0.29
C ALA A 91 21.29 2.41 0.24
N SER A 92 20.67 1.25 0.43
CA SER A 92 21.33 -0.05 0.26
C SER A 92 21.89 -0.23 -1.16
N LYS A 93 21.13 0.19 -2.18
CA LYS A 93 21.59 0.15 -3.58
C LYS A 93 22.85 0.99 -3.76
N GLU A 94 22.87 2.21 -3.22
CA GLU A 94 24.04 3.09 -3.32
C GLU A 94 25.28 2.42 -2.69
N ILE A 95 25.15 1.83 -1.50
CA ILE A 95 26.26 1.11 -0.82
C ILE A 95 26.81 -0.02 -1.70
N HIS A 96 25.96 -0.77 -2.38
CA HIS A 96 26.37 -1.90 -3.21
C HIS A 96 26.80 -1.54 -4.64
N GLN A 97 26.65 -0.27 -5.05
CA GLN A 97 27.07 0.22 -6.37
C GLN A 97 28.49 0.80 -6.41
N PHE A 98 29.08 1.09 -5.24
CA PHE A 98 30.47 1.54 -5.08
C PHE A 98 31.39 0.38 -4.67
#